data_AF-A0A497D5Z0-F1
#
_entry.id   AF-A0A497D5Z0-F1
#
_cell.length_a   1.000
_cell.length_b   1.000
_cell.length_c   1.000
_cell.angle_alpha   90.00
_cell.angle_beta   90.00
_cell.angle_gamma   90.00
#
_symmetry.space_group_name_H-M   'P 1'
#
loop_
_entity.id
_entity.type
_entity.pdbx_description
1 polymer ?
#
loop_
_entity_poly.entity_id
_entity_poly.type
_entity_poly.pdbx_seq_one_letter_code
_entity_poly.pdbx_strand_id
1 'polypeptide(L)'
;MMLNKDNYWTGLLIGIAATVVFYGILYGVNLLVVQTLGRPMVEKSHYLMLLSVIPNLLLLRYYLVRKKFTKTGLSILTLTLLFVLLYFINYFQNPQ
;
A
#
# COMPACT_ATOMS: atom_id res chain seq x y z
N MET A 1 -21.12 -11.06 2.01
CA MET A 1 -21.78 -10.71 0.72
C MET A 1 -21.55 -9.26 0.25
N MET A 2 -20.56 -8.50 0.78
CA MET A 2 -20.34 -7.07 0.45
C MET A 2 -19.31 -6.77 -0.67
N LEU A 3 -18.59 -7.76 -1.20
CA LEU A 3 -17.48 -7.56 -2.15
C LEU A 3 -17.87 -7.42 -3.63
N ASN A 4 -19.16 -7.48 -3.97
CA ASN A 4 -19.66 -7.43 -5.36
C ASN A 4 -20.43 -6.15 -5.70
N LYS A 5 -20.42 -5.15 -4.82
CA LYS A 5 -21.07 -3.86 -5.08
C LYS A 5 -20.00 -2.81 -5.32
N ASP A 6 -20.08 -2.14 -6.47
CA ASP A 6 -19.18 -1.03 -6.79
C ASP A 6 -19.51 0.15 -5.87
N ASN A 7 -18.70 0.30 -4.82
CA ASN A 7 -18.93 1.30 -3.79
C ASN A 7 -17.58 1.86 -3.31
N TYR A 8 -17.57 3.14 -2.94
CA TYR A 8 -16.35 3.82 -2.54
C TYR A 8 -15.73 3.19 -1.28
N TRP A 9 -16.57 2.81 -0.32
CA TRP A 9 -16.18 2.13 0.91
C TRP A 9 -15.43 0.81 0.68
N THR A 10 -15.85 0.03 -0.31
CA THR A 10 -15.20 -1.25 -0.64
C THR A 10 -13.78 -1.00 -1.11
N GLY A 11 -13.56 0.01 -1.96
CA GLY A 11 -12.23 0.38 -2.43
C GLY A 11 -11.35 0.95 -1.32
N LEU A 12 -11.93 1.75 -0.43
CA LEU A 12 -11.20 2.29 0.72
C LEU A 12 -10.70 1.19 1.66
N LEU A 13 -11.59 0.29 2.08
CA LEU A 13 -11.24 -0.81 2.98
C LEU A 13 -10.20 -1.74 2.35
N ILE A 14 -10.34 -2.07 1.06
CA ILE A 14 -9.40 -2.94 0.36
C ILE A 14 -8.04 -2.27 0.21
N GLY A 15 -7.98 -0.99 -0.16
CA GLY A 15 -6.72 -0.26 -0.30
C GLY A 15 -5.97 -0.15 1.03
N ILE A 16 -6.67 0.19 2.12
CA ILE A 16 -6.06 0.25 3.46
C ILE A 16 -5.61 -1.14 3.90
N ALA A 17 -6.49 -2.13 3.82
CA ALA A 17 -6.17 -3.51 4.24
C ALA A 17 -4.98 -4.06 3.46
N ALA A 18 -4.94 -3.85 2.13
CA ALA A 18 -3.83 -4.29 1.31
C ALA A 18 -2.52 -3.64 1.72
N THR A 19 -2.50 -2.32 1.89
CA THR A 19 -1.30 -1.57 2.31
C THR A 19 -0.79 -2.07 3.67
N VAL A 20 -1.69 -2.21 4.66
CA VAL A 20 -1.35 -2.63 6.02
C VAL A 20 -0.85 -4.08 6.05
N VAL A 21 -1.54 -4.99 5.38
CA VAL A 21 -1.14 -6.42 5.33
C VAL A 21 0.21 -6.54 4.64
N PHE A 22 0.43 -5.84 3.52
CA PHE A 22 1.68 -5.92 2.80
C PHE A 22 2.84 -5.27 3.57
N TYR A 23 2.60 -4.16 4.25
CA TYR A 23 3.58 -3.56 5.15
C TYR A 23 3.99 -4.53 6.26
N GLY A 24 3.03 -5.20 6.89
CA GLY A 24 3.31 -6.23 7.91
C GLY A 24 4.16 -7.38 7.38
N ILE A 25 3.86 -7.86 6.17
CA ILE A 25 4.67 -8.90 5.50
C ILE A 25 6.10 -8.39 5.24
N LEU A 26 6.24 -7.20 4.66
CA LEU A 26 7.56 -6.62 4.36
C LEU A 26 8.38 -6.38 5.64
N TYR A 27 7.73 -5.92 6.71
CA TYR A 27 8.38 -5.74 8.01
C TYR A 27 8.85 -7.07 8.60
N GLY A 28 8.00 -8.10 8.57
CA GLY A 28 8.36 -9.45 9.02
C GLY A 28 9.52 -10.04 8.21
N VAL A 29 9.51 -9.89 6.88
CA VAL A 29 10.62 -10.32 6.02
C VAL A 29 11.89 -9.54 6.37
N ASN A 30 11.81 -8.23 6.57
CA ASN A 30 12.97 -7.42 6.95
C ASN A 30 13.57 -7.88 8.29
N LEU A 31 12.75 -8.25 9.28
CA LEU A 31 13.24 -8.80 10.55
C LEU A 31 14.00 -10.11 10.36
N LEU A 32 13.46 -11.04 9.54
CA LEU A 32 14.14 -12.30 9.23
C LEU A 32 15.45 -12.09 8.46
N VAL A 33 15.46 -11.14 7.52
CA VAL A 33 16.66 -10.76 6.75
C VAL A 33 17.74 -10.18 7.67
N VAL A 34 17.38 -9.30 8.60
CA VAL A 34 18.33 -8.75 9.58
C VAL A 34 18.91 -9.85 10.46
N GLN A 35 18.09 -10.80 10.91
CA GLN A 35 18.55 -11.92 11.75
C GLN A 35 19.48 -12.89 11.00
N THR A 36 19.28 -13.09 9.70
CA THR A 36 20.05 -14.06 8.90
C THR A 36 21.31 -13.45 8.27
N LEU A 37 21.23 -12.21 7.77
CA LEU A 37 22.28 -11.55 6.99
C LEU A 37 22.97 -10.41 7.72
N GLY A 38 22.49 -10.02 8.92
CA GLY A 38 23.05 -8.93 9.72
C GLY A 38 22.88 -7.54 9.11
N ARG A 39 22.13 -7.41 8.00
CA ARG A 39 21.87 -6.14 7.31
C ARG A 39 20.38 -6.00 7.01
N PRO A 40 19.81 -4.79 7.15
CA PRO A 40 18.42 -4.56 6.79
C PRO A 40 18.23 -4.69 5.27
N MET A 41 17.05 -5.17 4.87
CA MET A 41 16.67 -5.32 3.45
C MET A 41 16.59 -3.96 2.75
N VAL A 42 16.37 -2.88 3.51
CA VAL A 42 16.30 -1.52 3.02
C VAL A 42 17.08 -0.59 3.94
N GLU A 43 17.91 0.29 3.38
CA GLU A 43 18.79 1.19 4.16
C GLU A 43 18.02 2.11 5.10
N LYS A 44 16.81 2.54 4.68
CA LYS A 44 15.94 3.39 5.49
C LYS A 44 14.57 2.72 5.68
N SER A 45 14.12 2.63 6.93
CA SER A 45 12.85 1.99 7.29
C SER A 45 11.64 2.61 6.58
N HIS A 46 11.70 3.87 6.20
CA HIS A 46 10.60 4.56 5.51
C HIS A 46 10.37 4.09 4.07
N TYR A 47 11.39 3.54 3.41
CA TYR A 47 11.23 3.00 2.06
C TYR A 47 10.34 1.75 2.07
N LEU A 48 10.27 1.01 3.19
CA LEU A 48 9.31 -0.09 3.35
C LEU A 48 7.86 0.40 3.28
N MET A 49 7.58 1.59 3.82
CA MET A 49 6.25 2.21 3.73
C MET A 49 5.90 2.53 2.28
N LEU A 50 6.84 3.07 1.51
CA LEU A 50 6.62 3.33 0.07
C LEU A 50 6.37 2.03 -0.70
N LEU A 51 7.14 0.97 -0.41
CA LEU A 51 7.00 -0.34 -1.03
C LEU A 51 5.63 -0.97 -0.74
N SER A 52 5.06 -0.71 0.44
CA SER A 52 3.76 -1.25 0.85
C SER A 52 2.57 -0.70 0.06
N VAL A 53 2.77 0.38 -0.71
CA VAL A 53 1.74 0.99 -1.57
C VAL A 53 1.65 0.30 -2.95
N ILE A 54 2.69 -0.42 -3.38
CA ILE A 54 2.72 -1.14 -4.66
C ILE A 54 1.53 -2.11 -4.88
N PRO A 55 1.06 -2.89 -3.89
CA PRO A 55 -0.09 -3.77 -4.04
C PRO A 55 -1.37 -3.02 -4.44
N ASN A 56 -1.52 -1.75 -4.02
CA ASN A 56 -2.68 -0.96 -4.40
C ASN A 56 -2.71 -0.70 -5.91
N LEU A 57 -1.57 -0.58 -6.58
CA LEU A 57 -1.50 -0.47 -8.04
C LEU A 57 -1.95 -1.77 -8.73
N LEU A 58 -1.61 -2.94 -8.17
CA LEU A 58 -2.08 -4.22 -8.68
C LEU A 58 -3.59 -4.39 -8.46
N LEU A 59 -4.09 -4.01 -7.29
CA LEU A 59 -5.52 -4.03 -6.97
C LEU A 59 -6.30 -3.05 -7.84
N LEU A 60 -5.74 -1.87 -8.11
CA LEU A 60 -6.32 -0.89 -9.03
C LEU A 60 -6.53 -1.50 -10.41
N ARG A 61 -5.51 -2.16 -10.96
CA ARG A 61 -5.61 -2.87 -12.26
C ARG A 61 -6.68 -3.95 -12.22
N TYR A 62 -6.72 -4.74 -11.15
CA TYR A 62 -7.73 -5.79 -11.00
C TYR A 62 -9.16 -5.24 -10.95
N TYR A 63 -9.40 -4.20 -10.14
CA TYR A 63 -10.74 -3.64 -9.96
C TYR A 63 -11.23 -2.81 -11.15
N LEU A 64 -10.35 -2.03 -11.79
CA LEU A 64 -10.71 -1.23 -12.97
C LEU A 64 -10.80 -2.06 -14.25
N VAL A 65 -9.80 -2.91 -14.53
CA VAL A 65 -9.71 -3.62 -15.81
C VAL A 65 -10.53 -4.90 -15.80
N ARG A 66 -10.42 -5.72 -14.74
CA ARG A 66 -11.06 -7.05 -14.71
C ARG A 66 -12.49 -7.00 -14.19
N LYS A 67 -12.73 -6.28 -13.09
CA LYS A 67 -14.07 -6.16 -12.48
C LYS A 67 -14.91 -4.99 -13.02
N LYS A 68 -14.30 -4.03 -13.72
CA LYS A 68 -14.96 -2.80 -14.21
C LYS A 68 -15.67 -2.00 -13.10
N PHE A 69 -15.15 -2.06 -11.88
CA PHE A 69 -15.69 -1.35 -10.71
C PHE A 69 -15.05 0.03 -10.62
N THR A 70 -15.63 0.99 -11.34
CA THR A 70 -15.07 2.33 -11.52
C THR A 70 -14.96 3.09 -10.20
N LYS A 71 -15.98 3.04 -9.33
CA LYS A 71 -15.96 3.77 -8.04
C LYS A 71 -14.93 3.17 -7.09
N THR A 72 -14.89 1.84 -7.02
CA THR A 72 -13.94 1.09 -6.19
C THR A 72 -12.51 1.38 -6.62
N GLY A 73 -12.22 1.32 -7.92
CA GLY A 73 -10.89 1.62 -8.47
C GLY A 73 -10.47 3.07 -8.23
N LEU A 74 -11.37 4.04 -8.46
CA LEU A 74 -11.12 5.45 -8.12
C LEU A 74 -10.77 5.64 -6.64
N SER A 75 -11.47 4.95 -5.74
CA SER A 75 -11.20 5.03 -4.30
C SER A 75 -9.81 4.51 -3.92
N ILE A 76 -9.42 3.37 -4.52
CA ILE A 76 -8.08 2.79 -4.34
C ILE A 76 -7.02 3.75 -4.87
N LEU A 77 -7.25 4.36 -6.03
CA LEU A 77 -6.35 5.35 -6.62
C LEU A 77 -6.19 6.57 -5.70
N THR A 78 -7.30 7.15 -5.23
CA THR A 78 -7.28 8.31 -4.33
C THR A 78 -6.51 8.00 -3.04
N LEU A 79 -6.74 6.83 -2.44
CA LEU A 79 -5.96 6.40 -1.26
C LEU A 79 -4.47 6.26 -1.55
N THR A 80 -4.13 5.62 -2.67
CA THR A 80 -2.74 5.40 -3.08
C THR A 80 -2.03 6.75 -3.20
N LEU A 81 -2.68 7.72 -3.84
CA LEU A 81 -2.17 9.07 -4.02
C LEU A 81 -2.02 9.80 -2.67
N LEU A 82 -3.00 9.65 -1.77
CA LEU A 82 -3.00 10.24 -0.45
C LEU A 82 -1.86 9.67 0.43
N PHE A 83 -1.62 8.36 0.39
CA PHE A 83 -0.48 7.72 1.06
C PHE A 83 0.87 8.23 0.54
N VAL A 84 1.01 8.37 -0.79
CA VAL A 84 2.23 8.91 -1.40
C VAL A 84 2.43 10.36 -0.99
N LEU A 85 1.40 11.20 -1.03
CA LEU A 85 1.49 12.60 -0.59
C LEU A 85 1.86 12.71 0.90
N LEU A 86 1.22 11.92 1.77
CA LEU A 86 1.56 11.87 3.19
C LEU A 86 3.03 11.46 3.41
N TYR A 87 3.51 10.48 2.65
CA TYR A 87 4.91 10.09 2.69
C TYR A 87 5.84 11.25 2.32
N PHE A 88 5.58 11.94 1.19
CA PHE A 88 6.39 13.08 0.78
C PHE A 88 6.33 14.22 1.80
N ILE A 89 5.16 14.54 2.36
CA ILE A 89 5.05 15.60 3.37
C ILE A 89 5.88 15.25 4.62
N ASN A 90 5.76 14.02 5.13
CA ASN A 90 6.47 13.63 6.35
C ASN A 90 7.99 13.51 6.16
N TYR A 91 8.45 12.98 5.03
CA TYR A 91 9.87 12.67 4.82
C TYR A 91 10.64 13.73 4.03
N PHE A 92 9.98 14.57 3.22
CA PHE A 92 10.64 15.64 2.47
C PHE A 92 10.78 16.93 3.29
N GLN A 93 9.87 17.21 4.22
CA GLN A 93 10.01 18.37 5.13
C GLN A 93 10.91 18.09 6.33
N ASN A 94 11.03 16.82 6.77
CA ASN A 94 11.95 16.40 7.84
C ASN A 94 12.91 15.32 7.32
N PRO A 95 13.96 15.69 6.59
CA PRO A 95 15.06 14.78 6.30
C PRO A 95 15.79 14.48 7.62
N GLN A 96 15.49 13.33 8.24
CA GLN A 96 16.39 12.71 9.22
C GLN A 96 17.43 11.85 8.51
#